data_AF-A0A7W5XMP7-F1
#
_entry.id   AF-A0A7W5XMP7-F1
#
_cell.length_a   1.000
_cell.length_b   1.000
_cell.length_c   1.000
_cell.angle_alpha   90.00
_cell.angle_beta   90.00
_cell.angle_gamma   90.00
#
_symmetry.space_group_name_H-M   'P 1'
#
loop_
_entity.id
_entity.type
_entity.pdbx_description
1 polymer ?
#
loop_
_entity_poly.entity_id
_entity_poly.type
_entity_poly.pdbx_seq_one_letter_code
_entity_poly.pdbx_strand_id
1 'polypeptide(L)'
;MTRMDIPRPPFTDDYGGLCPICHRNDGMLNVGKTHWTVCHTHKVRWSIGSNLFSGWRNETEEDWERNSKLLSAYEDVAPFLYPRDEDDGGGDSNRS
;
A
#
# COMPACT_ATOMS: atom_id res chain seq x y z
N MET A 1 34.84 3.88 4.98
CA MET A 1 33.63 3.04 5.09
C MET A 1 32.83 3.28 3.82
N THR A 2 32.87 2.33 2.90
CA THR A 2 32.12 2.40 1.63
C THR A 2 30.64 2.55 1.96
N ARG A 3 30.03 3.67 1.53
CA ARG A 3 28.59 3.76 1.38
C ARG A 3 28.21 2.53 0.55
N MET A 4 27.55 1.56 1.16
CA MET A 4 26.86 0.54 0.41
C MET A 4 25.81 1.33 -0.37
N ASP A 5 26.02 1.52 -1.66
CA ASP A 5 24.98 1.94 -2.57
C ASP A 5 23.97 0.78 -2.59
N ILE A 6 23.14 0.71 -1.53
CA ILE A 6 22.00 -0.17 -1.48
C ILE A 6 21.18 0.24 -2.70
N PRO A 7 21.02 -0.63 -3.71
CA PRO A 7 20.25 -0.28 -4.87
C PRO A 7 18.90 0.20 -4.35
N ARG A 8 18.54 1.44 -4.65
CA ARG A 8 17.21 1.94 -4.30
C ARG A 8 16.24 0.87 -4.78
N PRO A 9 15.41 0.31 -3.88
CA PRO A 9 14.52 -0.75 -4.29
C PRO A 9 13.72 -0.23 -5.48
N PRO A 10 13.50 -1.05 -6.51
CA PRO A 10 12.85 -0.60 -7.74
C PRO A 10 11.42 -0.06 -7.49
N PHE A 11 10.88 -0.29 -6.29
CA PHE A 11 9.59 0.20 -5.82
C PHE A 11 9.71 0.73 -4.40
N THR A 12 9.14 1.90 -4.17
CA THR A 12 8.87 2.41 -2.82
C THR A 12 7.56 1.80 -2.33
N ASP A 13 7.45 1.57 -1.02
CA ASP A 13 6.22 1.07 -0.41
C ASP A 13 5.18 2.16 -0.17
N ASP A 14 5.52 3.44 -0.37
CA ASP A 14 4.67 4.66 -0.29
C ASP A 14 3.62 4.64 0.83
N TYR A 15 3.94 4.00 1.96
CA TYR A 15 3.03 3.69 3.07
C TYR A 15 1.83 2.76 2.72
N GLY A 16 1.64 2.41 1.45
CA GLY A 16 0.64 1.47 0.97
C GLY A 16 1.09 0.01 1.00
N GLY A 17 2.37 -0.27 1.26
CA GLY A 17 2.91 -1.61 1.37
C GLY A 17 3.14 -2.33 0.03
N LEU A 18 3.87 -3.43 0.11
CA LEU A 18 4.25 -4.25 -1.04
C LEU A 18 3.89 -5.72 -0.81
N CYS A 19 3.80 -6.49 -1.90
CA CYS A 19 3.63 -7.93 -1.80
C CYS A 19 4.80 -8.57 -1.02
N PRO A 20 4.54 -9.43 -0.01
CA PRO A 20 5.59 -10.08 0.77
C PRO A 20 6.44 -11.09 0.00
N ILE A 21 6.07 -11.41 -1.25
CA ILE A 21 6.77 -12.39 -2.08
C ILE A 21 7.65 -11.70 -3.13
N CYS A 22 7.13 -10.69 -3.83
CA CYS A 22 7.85 -10.03 -4.92
C CYS A 22 8.18 -8.55 -4.71
N HIS A 23 7.77 -7.98 -3.57
CA HIS A 23 7.98 -6.58 -3.22
C HIS A 23 7.48 -5.60 -4.29
N ARG A 24 6.33 -5.90 -4.89
CA ARG A 24 5.59 -5.05 -5.85
C ARG A 24 4.12 -4.97 -5.44
N ASN A 25 3.39 -3.99 -5.96
CA ASN A 25 1.92 -3.98 -5.95
C ASN A 25 1.42 -3.67 -7.36
N ASP A 26 0.19 -4.13 -7.65
CA ASP A 26 -0.49 -3.92 -8.92
C ASP A 26 -1.57 -2.83 -8.80
N GLY A 27 -1.39 -1.91 -7.84
CA GLY A 27 -2.31 -0.83 -7.55
C GLY A 27 -3.35 -1.15 -6.47
N MET A 28 -4.37 -0.30 -6.42
CA MET A 28 -5.38 -0.26 -5.36
C MET A 28 -6.79 -0.46 -5.93
N LEU A 29 -7.59 -1.23 -5.22
CA LEU A 29 -9.00 -1.48 -5.48
C LEU A 29 -9.82 -1.01 -4.27
N ASN A 30 -10.95 -0.35 -4.52
CA ASN A 30 -11.84 0.08 -3.45
C ASN A 30 -13.04 -0.86 -3.34
N VAL A 31 -13.50 -1.07 -2.11
CA VAL A 31 -14.81 -1.64 -1.80
C VAL A 31 -15.49 -0.69 -0.82
N GLY A 32 -16.41 0.13 -1.33
CA GLY A 32 -16.91 1.28 -0.59
C GLY A 32 -15.76 2.21 -0.18
N LYS A 33 -15.68 2.54 1.12
CA LYS A 33 -14.62 3.41 1.65
C LYS A 33 -13.30 2.67 1.94
N THR A 34 -13.27 1.35 1.84
CA THR A 34 -12.09 0.55 2.21
C THR A 34 -11.16 0.38 1.01
N HIS A 35 -9.87 0.60 1.26
CA HIS A 35 -8.81 0.60 0.27
C HIS A 35 -7.96 -0.67 0.38
N TRP A 36 -7.90 -1.43 -0.70
CA TRP A 36 -7.15 -2.68 -0.79
C TRP A 36 -6.04 -2.55 -1.81
N THR A 37 -4.81 -2.87 -1.44
CA THR A 37 -3.71 -3.05 -2.38
C THR A 37 -3.57 -4.52 -2.72
N VAL A 38 -3.10 -4.81 -3.93
CA VAL A 38 -3.09 -6.17 -4.46
C VAL A 38 -1.79 -6.53 -5.15
N CYS A 39 -1.52 -7.83 -5.22
CA CYS A 39 -0.62 -8.40 -6.19
C CYS A 39 -1.34 -9.50 -6.97
N HIS A 40 -1.62 -9.25 -8.24
CA HIS A 40 -2.29 -10.17 -9.15
C HIS A 40 -1.44 -11.41 -9.43
N THR A 41 -0.11 -11.27 -9.46
CA THR A 41 0.82 -12.38 -9.72
C THR A 41 0.75 -13.44 -8.62
N HIS A 42 0.75 -13.01 -7.35
CA HIS A 42 0.72 -13.92 -6.20
C HIS A 42 -0.69 -14.12 -5.62
N LYS A 43 -1.70 -13.41 -6.16
CA LYS A 43 -3.09 -13.43 -5.68
C LYS A 43 -3.19 -13.15 -4.18
N VAL A 44 -2.51 -12.11 -3.74
CA VAL A 44 -2.58 -11.63 -2.35
C VAL A 44 -3.12 -10.21 -2.30
N ARG A 45 -3.77 -9.87 -1.19
CA ARG A 45 -4.32 -8.54 -0.92
C ARG A 45 -4.02 -8.12 0.51
N TRP A 46 -3.99 -6.82 0.75
CA TRP A 46 -3.92 -6.24 2.09
C TRP A 46 -4.69 -4.93 2.16
N SER A 47 -5.33 -4.68 3.30
CA SER A 47 -6.04 -3.42 3.55
C SER A 47 -5.06 -2.38 4.06
N ILE A 48 -5.09 -1.19 3.45
CA ILE A 48 -4.30 -0.05 3.92
C ILE A 48 -5.12 0.90 4.81
N GLY A 49 -6.41 0.63 4.95
CA GLY A 49 -7.34 1.41 5.78
C GLY A 49 -8.61 1.80 5.04
N SER A 50 -9.41 2.67 5.68
CA SER A 50 -10.68 3.15 5.11
C SER A 50 -10.74 4.67 5.14
N ASN A 51 -11.35 5.26 4.10
CA ASN A 51 -11.53 6.70 3.95
C ASN A 51 -10.21 7.50 3.95
N LEU A 52 -9.13 6.89 3.45
CA LEU A 52 -7.82 7.53 3.32
C LEU A 52 -7.73 8.38 2.05
N PHE A 53 -8.44 7.97 0.99
CA PHE A 53 -8.49 8.67 -0.28
C PHE A 53 -9.93 8.96 -0.68
N SER A 54 -10.14 9.96 -1.53
CA SER A 54 -11.48 10.35 -2.00
C SER A 54 -11.92 9.64 -3.29
N GLY A 55 -11.03 8.88 -3.94
CA GLY A 55 -11.28 8.26 -5.25
C GLY A 55 -12.51 7.34 -5.29
N TRP A 56 -12.80 6.63 -4.20
CA TRP A 56 -13.97 5.76 -4.07
C TRP A 56 -15.31 6.49 -4.28
N ARG A 57 -15.36 7.82 -4.10
CA ARG A 57 -16.59 8.61 -4.29
C ARG A 57 -17.00 8.73 -5.76
N ASN A 58 -16.08 8.45 -6.68
CA ASN A 58 -16.32 8.48 -8.11
C ASN A 58 -16.64 7.09 -8.67
N GLU A 59 -16.71 6.07 -7.82
CA GLU A 59 -17.02 4.69 -8.18
C GLU A 59 -18.47 4.34 -7.83
N THR A 60 -18.97 3.27 -8.44
CA THR A 60 -20.32 2.75 -8.26
C THR A 60 -20.35 1.49 -7.39
N GLU A 61 -21.55 1.07 -6.96
CA GLU A 61 -21.70 -0.20 -6.25
C GLU A 61 -21.29 -1.39 -7.12
N GLU A 62 -21.52 -1.31 -8.43
CA GLU A 62 -21.10 -2.32 -9.41
C GLU A 62 -19.57 -2.43 -9.50
N ASP A 63 -18.86 -1.30 -9.40
CA ASP A 63 -17.39 -1.30 -9.33
C ASP A 63 -16.91 -2.00 -8.06
N TRP A 64 -17.53 -1.70 -6.92
CA TRP A 64 -17.19 -2.31 -5.64
C TRP A 64 -17.53 -3.80 -5.61
N GLU A 65 -18.65 -4.21 -6.20
CA GLU A 65 -19.02 -5.62 -6.29
C GLU A 65 -18.03 -6.39 -7.17
N ARG A 66 -17.64 -5.83 -8.32
CA ARG A 66 -16.59 -6.40 -9.19
C ARG A 66 -15.27 -6.54 -8.47
N ASN A 67 -14.84 -5.50 -7.75
CA ASN A 67 -13.62 -5.52 -6.95
C ASN A 67 -13.71 -6.56 -5.83
N SER A 68 -14.83 -6.61 -5.10
CA SER A 68 -15.07 -7.58 -4.03
C SER A 68 -14.99 -9.03 -4.54
N LYS A 69 -15.59 -9.31 -5.71
CA LYS A 69 -15.52 -10.61 -6.37
C LYS A 69 -14.10 -10.98 -6.79
N LEU A 70 -13.30 -10.03 -7.28
CA LEU A 70 -11.90 -10.28 -7.60
C LEU A 70 -11.09 -10.56 -6.34
N LEU A 71 -11.24 -9.72 -5.32
CA LEU A 71 -10.52 -9.80 -4.07
C LEU A 71 -10.85 -11.08 -3.30
N SER A 72 -12.06 -11.63 -3.41
CA SER A 72 -12.44 -12.88 -2.71
C SER A 72 -11.63 -14.10 -3.16
N ALA A 73 -10.99 -14.03 -4.33
CA ALA A 73 -10.08 -15.06 -4.81
C ALA A 73 -8.64 -14.89 -4.29
N TYR A 74 -8.34 -13.81 -3.54
CA TYR A 74 -7.01 -13.47 -3.08
C TYR A 74 -6.86 -13.73 -1.59
N GLU A 75 -5.66 -14.11 -1.18
CA GLU A 75 -5.32 -14.34 0.23
C GLU A 75 -5.03 -13.01 0.94
N ASP A 76 -5.58 -12.86 2.15
CA ASP A 76 -5.27 -11.73 3.03
C ASP A 76 -3.89 -11.93 3.67
N VAL A 77 -2.99 -10.97 3.45
CA VAL A 77 -1.62 -11.01 3.98
C VAL A 77 -1.24 -9.70 4.68
N ALA A 78 -0.21 -9.74 5.51
CA ALA A 78 0.48 -8.53 5.92
C ALA A 78 1.37 -8.02 4.78
N PRO A 79 1.40 -6.71 4.50
CA PRO A 79 2.30 -6.17 3.50
C PRO A 79 3.76 -6.24 3.95
N PHE A 80 4.67 -6.29 2.99
CA PHE A 80 6.05 -5.93 3.19
C PHE A 80 6.19 -4.40 3.28
N LEU A 81 6.93 -3.94 4.28
CA LEU A 81 7.28 -2.54 4.49
C LEU A 81 8.80 -2.43 4.60
N TYR A 82 9.39 -1.46 3.92
CA TYR A 82 10.81 -1.16 4.14
C TYR A 82 10.97 -0.55 5.54
N PRO A 83 12.04 -0.91 6.28
CA PRO A 83 12.39 -0.19 7.49
C PRO A 83 12.47 1.31 7.18
N ARG A 84 11.72 2.11 7.92
CA ARG A 84 11.91 3.56 7.89
C ARG A 84 13.09 3.84 8.80
N ASP A 85 14.10 4.53 8.29
CA ASP A 85 15.10 5.12 9.16
C ASP A 85 14.34 6.09 10.07
N GLU A 86 14.29 5.80 11.37
CA GLU A 86 13.77 6.74 12.36
C GLU A 86 14.60 8.02 12.22
N ASP A 87 13.94 9.13 11.90
CA ASP A 87 14.56 10.44 11.74
C ASP A 87 15.36 10.75 13.02
N ASP A 88 16.68 10.67 12.90
CA ASP A 88 17.65 11.08 13.91
C ASP A 88 17.55 12.62 14.06
N GLY A 89 16.55 13.06 14.81
CA GLY A 89 16.36 14.38 15.42
C GLY A 89 16.72 15.64 14.64
N GLY A 90 15.72 16.51 14.40
CA GLY A 90 16.00 17.95 14.37
C GLY A 90 14.90 18.86 13.84
N GLY A 91 14.23 19.58 14.75
CA GLY A 91 13.68 20.89 14.42
C GLY A 91 12.38 21.26 15.11
N ASP A 92 12.42 21.49 16.43
CA ASP A 92 11.51 22.47 17.03
C ASP A 92 11.63 23.79 16.26
N SER A 93 10.51 24.29 15.74
CA SER A 93 10.41 25.68 15.25
C SER A 93 9.03 26.23 15.55
N ASN A 94 8.91 26.56 16.83
CA ASN A 94 8.35 27.80 17.35
C ASN A 94 6.95 28.24 16.87
N ARG A 95 6.03 28.06 17.82
CA ARG A 95 4.87 28.91 18.10
C ARG A 95 5.16 30.40 17.81
N SER A 96 4.27 31.03 17.05
CA SER A 96 3.99 32.48 17.11
C SER A 96 2.53 32.69 16.78
#